data_AF-A0A345X0P8-F1
#
_entry.id   AF-A0A345X0P8-F1
#
_cell.length_a   1.000
_cell.length_b   1.000
_cell.length_c   1.000
_cell.angle_alpha   90.00
_cell.angle_beta   90.00
_cell.angle_gamma   90.00
#
_symmetry.space_group_name_H-M   'P 1'
#
loop_
_entity.id
_entity.type
_entity.pdbx_description
1 polymer ?
#
loop_
_entity_poly.entity_id
_entity_poly.type
_entity_poly.pdbx_seq_one_letter_code
_entity_poly.pdbx_strand_id
1 'polypeptide(L)'
;MPSYTHKFHPMSMMMLLMSFSLILVLKLNYLNSTYWYSYILFLLMIGGVMILFLYLTSISNNELFIVNLKYYSNFFLKIWVMFFLIYILKLNLSYFNDNSLMLDNYPIHSIYKIEFTFLKNLFMNFYITIYMLFYLFIMMVSTVLICSKNCIPLRQMYNYEFFLKI
;
A
#
# COMPACT_ATOMS: atom_id res chain seq x y z
N MET A 1 2.94 -34.71 4.42
CA MET A 1 2.41 -33.32 4.32
C MET A 1 3.23 -32.60 3.28
N PRO A 2 2.65 -31.82 2.34
CA PRO A 2 3.39 -31.33 1.17
C PRO A 2 4.33 -30.20 1.59
N SER A 3 5.42 -30.54 2.28
CA SER A 3 6.54 -29.67 2.66
C SER A 3 7.61 -29.64 1.57
N TYR A 4 7.22 -29.83 0.31
CA TYR A 4 8.11 -29.70 -0.86
C TYR A 4 7.48 -28.85 -1.96
N THR A 5 6.74 -27.82 -1.56
CA THR A 5 6.47 -26.68 -2.44
C THR A 5 7.60 -25.69 -2.23
N HIS A 6 8.29 -25.32 -3.32
CA HIS A 6 9.38 -24.35 -3.45
C HIS A 6 9.81 -23.62 -2.18
N LYS A 7 11.12 -23.66 -1.89
CA LYS A 7 11.78 -22.74 -0.95
C LYS A 7 11.50 -21.29 -1.37
N PHE A 8 10.34 -20.77 -1.00
CA PHE A 8 9.99 -19.38 -1.21
C PHE A 8 10.69 -18.62 -0.12
N HIS A 9 11.75 -17.92 -0.51
CA HIS A 9 12.44 -17.06 0.42
C HIS A 9 11.47 -15.93 0.85
N PRO A 10 11.35 -15.60 2.13
CA PRO A 10 10.42 -14.56 2.61
C PRO A 10 10.60 -13.22 1.88
N MET A 11 11.85 -12.87 1.54
CA MET A 11 12.17 -11.68 0.73
C MET A 11 11.54 -11.69 -0.68
N SER A 12 11.47 -12.85 -1.38
CA SER A 12 10.86 -12.90 -2.71
C SER A 12 9.36 -12.65 -2.63
N MET A 13 8.71 -13.16 -1.59
CA MET A 13 7.29 -12.92 -1.33
C MET A 13 7.03 -11.43 -1.04
N MET A 14 7.90 -10.78 -0.27
CA MET A 14 7.79 -9.35 0.01
C MET A 14 7.93 -8.48 -1.25
N MET A 15 8.92 -8.77 -2.11
CA MET A 15 9.08 -8.06 -3.38
C MET A 15 7.83 -8.19 -4.28
N LEU A 16 7.21 -9.37 -4.28
CA LEU A 16 5.98 -9.62 -5.04
C LEU A 16 4.80 -8.82 -4.47
N LEU A 17 4.69 -8.74 -3.14
CA LEU A 17 3.63 -8.01 -2.46
C LEU A 17 3.74 -6.49 -2.65
N MET A 18 4.96 -5.93 -2.65
CA MET A 18 5.21 -4.51 -2.96
C MET A 18 4.83 -4.15 -4.40
N SER A 19 5.17 -4.99 -5.38
CA SER A 19 4.80 -4.73 -6.78
C SER A 19 3.29 -4.82 -7.01
N PHE A 20 2.61 -5.77 -6.36
CA PHE A 20 1.16 -5.89 -6.41
C PHE A 20 0.44 -4.67 -5.81
N SER A 21 0.91 -4.17 -4.66
CA SER A 21 0.29 -3.00 -4.00
C SER A 21 0.43 -1.72 -4.85
N LEU A 22 1.57 -1.53 -5.52
CA LEU A 22 1.76 -0.44 -6.50
C LEU A 22 0.76 -0.51 -7.65
N ILE A 23 0.57 -1.69 -8.26
CA ILE A 23 -0.39 -1.87 -9.36
C ILE A 23 -1.82 -1.59 -8.88
N LEU A 24 -2.17 -2.03 -7.67
CA LEU A 24 -3.50 -1.84 -7.10
C LEU A 24 -3.82 -0.36 -6.84
N VAL A 25 -2.86 0.41 -6.32
CA VAL A 25 -3.04 1.85 -6.10
C VAL A 25 -3.17 2.61 -7.42
N LEU A 26 -2.37 2.27 -8.43
CA LEU A 26 -2.52 2.86 -9.77
C LEU A 26 -3.90 2.55 -10.38
N LYS A 27 -4.41 1.32 -10.20
CA LYS A 27 -5.76 0.95 -10.64
C LYS A 27 -6.84 1.73 -9.90
N LEU A 28 -6.72 1.92 -8.59
CA LEU A 28 -7.68 2.69 -7.79
C LEU A 28 -7.67 4.17 -8.17
N ASN A 29 -6.51 4.75 -8.48
CA ASN A 29 -6.40 6.09 -9.02
C ASN A 29 -7.12 6.25 -10.37
N TYR A 30 -7.11 5.22 -11.22
CA TYR A 30 -7.83 5.28 -12.50
C TYR A 30 -9.36 5.21 -12.33
N LEU A 31 -9.84 4.49 -11.32
CA LEU A 31 -11.28 4.30 -11.07
C LEU A 31 -11.92 5.48 -10.32
N ASN A 32 -11.17 6.14 -9.43
CA ASN A 32 -11.68 7.23 -8.62
C ASN A 32 -11.21 8.57 -9.16
N SER A 33 -12.14 9.50 -9.39
CA SER A 33 -11.81 10.87 -9.81
C SER A 33 -11.01 11.66 -8.75
N THR A 34 -11.09 11.26 -7.48
CA THR A 34 -10.39 11.93 -6.38
C THR A 34 -9.18 11.13 -5.90
N TYR A 35 -7.99 11.75 -5.94
CA TYR A 35 -6.71 11.14 -5.54
C TYR A 35 -6.56 10.86 -4.03
N TRP A 36 -7.44 11.39 -3.19
CA TRP A 36 -7.27 11.35 -1.72
C TRP A 36 -7.41 9.94 -1.15
N TYR A 37 -8.41 9.19 -1.62
CA TYR A 37 -8.67 7.85 -1.12
C TYR A 37 -7.58 6.85 -1.51
N SER A 38 -7.16 6.86 -2.77
CA SER A 38 -6.07 6.02 -3.29
C SER A 38 -4.74 6.35 -2.62
N TYR A 39 -4.48 7.63 -2.31
CA TYR A 39 -3.28 8.06 -1.58
C TYR A 39 -3.23 7.55 -0.13
N ILE A 40 -4.33 7.69 0.63
CA ILE A 40 -4.39 7.19 2.01
C ILE A 40 -4.22 5.67 2.04
N LEU A 41 -4.85 4.96 1.09
CA LEU A 41 -4.75 3.50 0.99
C LEU A 41 -3.32 3.06 0.64
N PHE A 42 -2.61 3.81 -0.20
CA PHE A 42 -1.19 3.57 -0.50
C PHE A 42 -0.30 3.67 0.75
N LEU A 43 -0.44 4.74 1.53
CA LEU A 43 0.35 4.97 2.73
C LEU A 43 0.13 3.89 3.79
N LEU A 44 -1.12 3.48 4.01
CA LEU A 44 -1.46 2.42 4.95
C LEU A 44 -0.83 1.07 4.53
N MET A 45 -0.90 0.74 3.24
CA MET A 45 -0.33 -0.50 2.72
C MET A 45 1.19 -0.51 2.82
N ILE A 46 1.88 0.59 2.47
CA ILE A 46 3.34 0.67 2.61
C ILE A 46 3.80 0.56 4.06
N GLY A 47 3.10 1.21 5.00
CA GLY A 47 3.40 1.10 6.42
C GLY A 47 3.29 -0.35 6.91
N GLY A 48 2.23 -1.06 6.50
CA GLY A 48 2.04 -2.48 6.82
C GLY A 48 3.17 -3.38 6.26
N VAL A 49 3.60 -3.14 5.01
CA VAL A 49 4.69 -3.93 4.42
C VAL A 49 6.05 -3.63 5.07
N MET A 50 6.31 -2.40 5.52
CA MET A 50 7.55 -2.07 6.23
C MET A 50 7.67 -2.79 7.58
N ILE A 51 6.57 -2.93 8.33
CA ILE A 51 6.58 -3.68 9.60
C ILE A 51 6.87 -5.17 9.33
N LEU A 52 6.26 -5.71 8.27
CA LEU A 52 6.46 -7.10 7.85
C LEU A 52 7.91 -7.36 7.38
N PHE A 53 8.56 -6.36 6.75
CA PHE A 53 9.98 -6.42 6.41
C PHE A 53 10.87 -6.55 7.64
N LEU A 54 10.66 -5.70 8.64
CA LEU A 54 11.43 -5.70 9.88
C LEU A 54 11.29 -7.03 10.62
N TYR A 55 10.09 -7.61 10.61
CA TYR A 55 9.86 -8.94 11.18
C TYR A 55 10.70 -10.01 10.47
N LEU A 56 10.66 -10.04 9.14
CA LEU A 56 11.33 -11.09 8.36
C LEU A 56 12.86 -10.99 8.40
N THR A 57 13.43 -9.77 8.35
CA THR A 57 14.88 -9.58 8.48
C THR A 57 15.40 -9.95 9.87
N SER A 58 14.57 -9.84 10.92
CA SER A 58 14.95 -10.22 12.28
C SER A 58 14.99 -11.73 12.53
N ILE A 59 14.35 -12.53 11.67
CA ILE A 59 14.14 -13.98 11.86
C ILE A 59 14.92 -14.84 10.86
N SER A 60 15.29 -14.31 9.69
CA SER A 60 15.96 -15.10 8.67
C SER A 60 17.44 -15.33 8.98
N ASN A 61 17.88 -16.60 8.99
CA ASN A 61 19.27 -16.95 8.75
C ASN A 61 19.69 -16.36 7.39
N ASN A 62 20.90 -15.80 7.29
CA ASN A 62 21.47 -15.18 6.09
C ASN A 62 21.77 -16.20 4.95
N GLU A 63 20.80 -17.03 4.58
CA GLU A 63 20.92 -17.91 3.43
C GLU A 63 20.84 -17.08 2.13
N LEU A 64 21.74 -17.39 1.19
CA LEU A 64 21.78 -16.72 -0.11
C LEU A 64 20.42 -16.87 -0.83
N PHE A 65 19.89 -15.74 -1.26
CA PHE A 65 18.61 -15.65 -1.94
C PHE A 65 18.66 -16.35 -3.32
N ILE A 66 18.06 -17.54 -3.42
CA ILE A 66 17.93 -18.27 -4.68
C ILE A 66 16.57 -17.97 -5.31
N VAL A 67 16.57 -17.16 -6.36
CA VAL A 67 15.37 -16.81 -7.14
C VAL A 67 15.11 -17.86 -8.21
N ASN A 68 13.98 -18.55 -8.14
CA ASN A 68 13.56 -19.39 -9.26
C ASN A 68 12.99 -18.54 -10.41
N LEU A 69 13.87 -18.11 -11.33
CA LEU A 69 13.53 -17.30 -12.50
C LEU A 69 12.37 -17.86 -13.34
N LYS A 70 12.21 -19.18 -13.40
CA LYS A 70 11.12 -19.85 -14.14
C LYS A 70 9.72 -19.55 -13.59
N TYR A 71 9.59 -19.30 -12.28
CA TYR A 71 8.30 -18.91 -11.68
C TYR A 71 7.99 -17.45 -11.98
N TYR A 72 9.00 -16.58 -11.88
CA TYR A 72 8.86 -15.17 -12.21
C TYR A 72 8.50 -14.97 -13.68
N SER A 73 9.14 -15.68 -14.60
CA SER A 73 8.79 -15.57 -16.03
C SER A 73 7.35 -15.99 -16.31
N ASN A 74 6.87 -17.08 -15.70
CA ASN A 74 5.47 -17.51 -15.81
C ASN A 74 4.50 -16.49 -15.20
N PHE A 75 4.86 -15.87 -14.07
CA PHE A 75 4.06 -14.83 -13.45
C PHE A 75 3.96 -13.57 -14.32
N PHE A 76 5.08 -13.11 -14.87
CA PHE A 76 5.09 -11.98 -15.80
C PHE A 76 4.27 -12.27 -17.06
N LEU A 77 4.36 -13.47 -17.63
CA LEU A 77 3.53 -13.86 -18.78
C LEU A 77 2.03 -13.77 -18.46
N LYS A 78 1.60 -14.23 -17.29
CA LYS A 78 0.18 -14.11 -16.88
C LYS A 78 -0.27 -12.65 -16.74
N ILE A 79 0.58 -11.78 -16.19
CA ILE A 79 0.29 -10.35 -16.09
C ILE A 79 0.15 -9.72 -17.48
N TRP A 80 1.07 -10.05 -18.40
CA TRP A 80 1.03 -9.56 -19.78
C TRP A 80 -0.26 -9.98 -20.49
N VAL A 81 -0.67 -11.26 -20.34
CA VAL A 81 -1.94 -11.74 -20.90
C VAL A 81 -3.13 -10.99 -20.31
N MET A 82 -3.13 -10.71 -19.01
CA MET A 82 -4.20 -9.94 -18.37
C MET A 82 -4.28 -8.51 -18.93
N PHE A 83 -3.15 -7.81 -19.09
CA PHE A 83 -3.13 -6.47 -19.69
C PHE A 83 -3.60 -6.50 -21.14
N PHE A 84 -3.21 -7.52 -21.91
CA PHE A 84 -3.65 -7.68 -23.29
C PHE A 84 -5.16 -7.87 -23.39
N LEU A 85 -5.75 -8.67 -22.51
CA LEU A 85 -7.21 -8.85 -22.43
C LEU A 85 -7.93 -7.54 -22.08
N ILE A 86 -7.41 -6.76 -21.12
CA ILE A 86 -7.98 -5.45 -20.76
C ILE A 86 -7.91 -4.49 -21.96
N TYR A 87 -6.81 -4.50 -22.71
CA TYR A 87 -6.65 -3.65 -23.89
C TYR A 87 -7.67 -3.98 -24.99
N ILE A 88 -7.89 -5.28 -25.26
CA ILE A 88 -8.91 -5.72 -26.23
C ILE A 88 -10.32 -5.30 -25.78
N LEU A 89 -10.64 -5.49 -24.50
CA LEU A 89 -11.94 -5.07 -23.97
C LEU A 89 -12.16 -3.57 -24.12
N LYS A 90 -11.12 -2.75 -23.89
CA LYS A 90 -11.20 -1.30 -24.05
C LYS A 90 -11.39 -0.88 -25.50
N LEU A 91 -10.70 -1.53 -26.45
CA LEU A 91 -10.89 -1.28 -27.88
C LEU A 91 -12.33 -1.57 -28.31
N ASN A 92 -12.88 -2.72 -27.90
CA ASN A 92 -14.27 -3.06 -28.22
C ASN A 92 -15.25 -2.04 -27.61
N LEU A 93 -15.04 -1.61 -26.37
CA LEU A 93 -15.88 -0.59 -25.73
C LEU A 93 -15.82 0.76 -26.44
N SER A 94 -14.65 1.20 -26.92
CA SER A 94 -14.56 2.45 -27.71
C SER A 94 -15.34 2.39 -29.02
N TYR A 95 -15.31 1.25 -29.73
CA TYR A 95 -16.08 1.09 -30.98
C TYR A 95 -17.60 1.05 -30.76
N PHE A 96 -18.07 0.64 -29.57
CA PHE A 96 -19.49 0.71 -29.22
C PHE A 96 -19.92 2.10 -28.74
N ASN A 97 -19.01 2.88 -28.15
CA ASN A 97 -19.34 4.19 -27.59
C ASN A 97 -19.47 5.27 -28.68
N ASP A 98 -18.71 5.18 -29.78
CA ASP A 98 -18.73 6.17 -30.86
C ASP A 98 -20.09 6.27 -31.59
N ASN A 99 -20.92 5.23 -31.54
CA ASN A 99 -22.29 5.27 -32.10
C ASN A 99 -23.35 5.83 -31.14
N SER A 100 -22.96 6.25 -29.93
CA SER A 100 -23.88 6.81 -28.91
C SER A 100 -23.50 8.23 -28.44
N LEU A 101 -22.59 8.90 -29.13
CA LEU A 101 -22.13 10.27 -28.82
C LEU A 101 -23.04 11.36 -29.41
N MET A 102 -24.36 11.22 -29.28
CA MET A 102 -25.31 12.28 -29.63
C MET A 102 -26.30 12.64 -28.53
N LEU A 103 -26.07 12.26 -27.27
CA LEU A 103 -26.99 12.68 -26.20
C LEU A 103 -26.46 13.38 -24.97
N ASP A 104 -25.20 13.29 -24.58
CA ASP A 104 -24.81 13.83 -23.27
C ASP A 104 -23.68 14.86 -23.37
N ASN A 105 -23.99 15.98 -24.05
CA ASN A 105 -23.39 17.28 -23.75
C ASN A 105 -23.88 17.75 -22.37
N TYR A 106 -23.50 17.05 -21.30
CA TYR A 106 -23.51 17.59 -19.95
C TYR A 106 -22.11 18.04 -19.61
N PRO A 107 -21.97 19.22 -19.02
CA PRO A 107 -20.83 20.05 -19.29
C PRO A 107 -19.61 19.47 -18.58
N ILE A 108 -18.52 19.34 -19.33
CA ILE A 108 -17.16 19.18 -18.81
C ILE A 108 -16.89 20.18 -17.66
N HIS A 109 -17.58 21.32 -17.67
CA HIS A 109 -17.57 22.35 -16.64
C HIS A 109 -18.11 21.90 -15.26
N SER A 110 -18.97 20.88 -15.19
CA SER A 110 -19.47 20.32 -13.92
C SER A 110 -18.42 19.50 -13.20
N ILE A 111 -17.60 18.72 -13.93
CA ILE A 111 -16.48 17.94 -13.39
C ILE A 111 -15.40 18.88 -12.84
N TYR A 112 -15.01 19.92 -13.59
CA TYR A 112 -14.07 20.92 -13.08
C TYR A 112 -14.63 21.74 -11.90
N LYS A 113 -15.94 22.01 -11.87
CA LYS A 113 -16.58 22.65 -10.70
C LYS A 113 -16.59 21.73 -9.48
N ILE A 114 -16.83 20.43 -9.66
CA ILE A 114 -16.78 19.45 -8.56
C ILE A 114 -15.35 19.36 -8.01
N GLU A 115 -14.34 19.26 -8.87
CA GLU A 115 -12.93 19.30 -8.47
C GLU A 115 -12.58 20.58 -7.72
N PHE A 116 -13.02 21.75 -8.19
CA PHE A 116 -12.81 23.02 -7.49
C PHE A 116 -13.56 23.11 -6.16
N THR A 117 -14.78 22.57 -6.07
CA THR A 117 -15.52 22.51 -4.79
C THR A 117 -14.89 21.54 -3.80
N PHE A 118 -14.26 20.45 -4.25
CA PHE A 118 -13.50 19.53 -3.40
C PHE A 118 -12.13 20.11 -2.99
N LEU A 119 -11.44 20.83 -3.87
CA LEU A 119 -10.27 21.64 -3.51
C LEU A 119 -10.65 22.73 -2.49
N LYS A 120 -11.87 23.26 -2.55
CA LYS A 120 -12.41 24.16 -1.53
C LYS A 120 -12.72 23.43 -0.22
N ASN A 121 -13.11 22.16 -0.25
CA ASN A 121 -13.24 21.31 0.95
C ASN A 121 -11.89 20.93 1.59
N LEU A 122 -10.76 21.14 0.90
CA LEU A 122 -9.43 21.03 1.52
C LEU A 122 -9.09 22.23 2.40
N PHE A 123 -9.67 23.39 2.09
CA PHE A 123 -9.86 24.45 3.06
C PHE A 123 -11.10 24.14 3.89
N MET A 124 -11.05 23.02 4.64
CA MET A 124 -11.93 22.83 5.79
C MET A 124 -11.91 24.12 6.61
N ASN A 125 -13.08 24.54 7.12
CA ASN A 125 -13.25 25.73 7.95
C ASN A 125 -12.02 25.98 8.83
N PHE A 126 -11.45 27.19 8.80
CA PHE A 126 -10.22 27.54 9.53
C PHE A 126 -10.22 27.08 11.01
N TYR A 127 -11.39 27.07 11.65
CA TYR A 127 -11.53 26.56 13.01
C TYR A 127 -11.26 25.05 13.15
N ILE A 128 -11.72 24.25 12.19
CA ILE A 128 -11.51 22.80 12.17
C ILE A 128 -10.04 22.50 11.90
N THR A 129 -9.39 23.23 10.98
CA THR A 129 -7.97 23.01 10.68
C THR A 129 -7.08 23.37 11.86
N ILE A 130 -7.36 24.47 12.57
CA ILE A 130 -6.64 24.84 13.80
C ILE A 130 -6.85 23.78 14.89
N TYR A 131 -8.07 23.29 15.08
CA TYR A 131 -8.35 22.20 16.03
C TYR A 131 -7.56 20.93 15.70
N MET A 132 -7.53 20.52 14.43
CA MET A 132 -6.79 19.33 13.99
C MET A 132 -5.28 19.48 14.15
N LEU A 133 -4.73 20.68 13.95
CA LEU A 133 -3.31 20.96 14.22
C LEU A 133 -2.96 20.79 15.69
N PHE A 134 -3.77 21.33 16.60
CA PHE A 134 -3.56 21.14 18.04
C PHE A 134 -3.72 19.67 18.45
N TYR A 135 -4.73 18.98 17.92
CA TYR A 135 -4.91 17.54 18.15
C TYR A 135 -3.67 16.75 17.72
N LEU A 136 -3.17 16.97 16.51
CA LEU A 136 -1.96 16.30 16.01
C LEU A 136 -0.73 16.62 16.86
N PHE A 137 -0.57 17.86 17.31
CA PHE A 137 0.52 18.28 18.18
C PHE A 137 0.48 17.55 19.53
N ILE A 138 -0.68 17.50 20.19
CA ILE A 138 -0.86 16.79 21.47
C ILE A 138 -0.59 15.28 21.28
N MET A 139 -1.10 14.69 20.19
CA MET A 139 -0.86 13.28 19.89
C MET A 139 0.63 12.99 19.73
N MET A 140 1.39 13.83 19.02
CA MET A 140 2.83 13.65 18.87
C MET A 140 3.58 13.75 20.20
N VAL A 141 3.23 14.69 21.07
CA VAL A 141 3.82 14.79 22.41
C VAL A 141 3.49 13.54 23.23
N SER A 142 2.24 13.07 23.17
CA SER A 142 1.80 11.88 23.91
C SER A 142 2.54 10.61 23.45
N THR A 143 2.76 10.42 22.15
CA THR A 143 3.47 9.24 21.64
C THR A 143 4.94 9.26 22.05
N VAL A 144 5.60 10.42 22.04
CA VAL A 144 6.98 10.56 22.53
C VAL A 144 7.07 10.29 24.03
N LEU A 145 6.09 10.73 24.85
CA LEU A 145 6.03 10.41 26.28
C LEU A 145 5.82 8.91 26.53
N ILE A 146 5.01 8.24 25.71
CA ILE A 146 4.81 6.79 25.78
C ILE A 146 6.08 6.04 25.37
N CYS A 147 6.74 6.45 24.28
CA CYS A 147 7.95 5.81 23.77
C CYS A 147 9.18 6.06 24.64
N SER A 148 9.27 7.20 25.32
CA SER A 148 10.38 7.53 26.25
C SER A 148 10.27 6.84 27.60
N LYS A 149 9.25 6.00 27.83
CA LYS A 149 9.20 5.14 29.00
C LYS A 149 10.30 4.09 28.87
N ASN A 150 11.35 4.25 29.66
CA ASN A 150 12.48 3.30 29.78
C ASN A 150 11.98 1.95 30.31
N CYS A 151 11.36 1.15 29.45
CA CYS A 151 11.05 -0.23 29.75
C CYS A 151 12.21 -1.10 29.29
N ILE A 152 12.76 -1.85 30.25
CA ILE A 152 13.57 -3.06 30.08
C ILE A 152 13.06 -3.84 28.86
N PRO A 153 13.95 -4.46 28.04
CA PRO A 153 13.61 -5.04 26.75
C PRO A 153 12.28 -5.80 26.73
N LEU A 154 11.47 -5.57 25.68
CA LEU A 154 10.19 -6.24 25.43
C LEU A 154 10.29 -7.78 25.33
N ARG A 155 11.51 -8.34 25.36
CA ARG A 155 11.74 -9.78 25.49
C ARG A 155 12.06 -10.09 26.95
N GLN A 156 11.24 -10.96 27.54
CA GLN A 156 11.54 -11.58 28.83
C GLN A 156 12.94 -12.21 28.78
N MET A 157 13.89 -11.67 29.54
CA MET A 157 15.17 -12.34 29.78
C MET A 157 14.95 -13.45 30.81
N TYR A 158 14.38 -14.58 30.35
CA TYR A 158 14.53 -15.82 31.11
C TYR A 158 15.98 -16.31 30.92
N ASN A 159 16.70 -16.44 32.04
CA ASN A 159 17.97 -17.17 32.20
C ASN A 159 19.32 -16.51 31.80
N TYR A 160 19.67 -15.35 32.37
CA TYR A 160 21.09 -14.98 32.48
C TYR A 160 21.57 -14.69 33.92
N GLU A 161 20.68 -14.48 34.89
CA GLU A 161 21.10 -14.31 36.29
C GLU A 161 21.56 -15.61 36.97
N PHE A 162 21.20 -16.78 36.42
CA PHE A 162 21.61 -18.07 37.01
C PHE A 162 23.02 -18.53 36.58
N PHE A 163 23.60 -17.94 35.52
CA PHE A 163 24.93 -18.32 35.01
C PHE A 163 26.08 -17.44 35.50
N LEU A 164 25.79 -16.34 36.21
CA LEU A 164 26.82 -15.44 36.76
C LEU A 164 27.02 -15.59 38.29
N LYS A 165 26.43 -16.62 38.90
CA LYS A 165 26.55 -16.90 40.35
C LYS A 165 27.10 -18.30 40.69
N ILE A 166 27.68 -19.01 39.73
CA ILE A 166 28.48 -20.22 39.92
C ILE A 166 29.73 -20.09 39.08
#